data_AF-A0AAD7EK96-F1
#
_entry.id   AF-A0AAD7EK96-F1
#
_cell.length_a   1.000
_cell.length_b   1.000
_cell.length_c   1.000
_cell.angle_alpha   90.00
_cell.angle_beta   90.00
_cell.angle_gamma   90.00
#
_symmetry.space_group_name_H-M   'P 1'
#
loop_
_entity.id
_entity.type
_entity.pdbx_description
1 polymer ?
#
loop_
_entity_poly.entity_id
_entity_poly.type
_entity_poly.pdbx_seq_one_letter_code
_entity_poly.pdbx_strand_id
1 'polypeptide(L)'
;MHRDNSAMVTAVLQAMKLKPPEFFRKAVRHLAVGEDACSMKDAKQLLQLCMGIIDITVDYDFTSPKFLPFIAEMRIERLAMNLKELSEFLSINLAHPLFHFVTHLDIFGFAAIAEVLPDVRLLPALIHLALDRYIPRKNALAVLAECPHLSLAALKWHLSHRNLYQMARTPHIYDVRFVIAVDEEHWGNWLAGTREGDQPTTPHSDSDSSASMDELRHGIARLFSALHTK
;
A
#
# COMPACT_ATOMS: atom_id res chain seq x y z
N MET A 1 6.83 14.58 11.79
CA MET A 1 6.61 14.89 13.22
C MET A 1 6.60 13.56 13.97
N HIS A 2 7.75 13.08 14.42
CA HIS A 2 7.87 11.82 15.17
C HIS A 2 7.27 12.05 16.57
N ARG A 3 6.18 11.36 16.90
CA ARG A 3 5.68 11.31 18.27
C ARG A 3 6.54 10.31 19.03
N ASP A 4 7.01 10.70 20.21
CA ASP A 4 7.76 9.81 21.09
C ASP A 4 6.87 8.64 21.53
N ASN A 5 7.08 7.47 20.90
CA ASN A 5 6.32 6.24 21.16
C ASN A 5 6.91 5.41 22.33
N SER A 6 7.96 5.91 23.01
CA SER A 6 8.68 5.17 24.05
C SER A 6 7.79 4.78 25.23
N ALA A 7 6.83 5.62 25.61
CA ALA A 7 5.89 5.34 26.71
C ALA A 7 4.97 4.15 26.39
N MET A 8 4.49 4.04 25.15
CA MET A 8 3.64 2.93 24.70
C MET A 8 4.41 1.62 24.73
N VAL A 9 5.63 1.62 24.19
CA VAL A 9 6.48 0.41 24.15
C VAL A 9 6.90 -0.01 25.55
N THR A 10 7.23 0.95 26.42
CA THR A 10 7.49 0.69 27.84
C THR A 10 6.28 0.05 28.52
N ALA A 11 5.06 0.54 28.27
CA ALA A 11 3.85 -0.02 28.83
C ALA A 11 3.60 -1.47 28.34
N VAL A 12 3.84 -1.76 27.06
CA VAL A 12 3.72 -3.11 26.50
C VAL A 12 4.76 -4.05 27.13
N LEU A 13 6.03 -3.63 27.19
CA LEU A 13 7.10 -4.42 27.81
C LEU A 13 6.88 -4.65 29.30
N GLN A 14 6.29 -3.69 30.01
CA GLN A 14 5.87 -3.86 31.41
C GLN A 14 4.69 -4.84 31.53
N ALA A 15 3.68 -4.72 30.67
CA ALA A 15 2.57 -5.67 30.64
C ALA A 15 3.07 -7.11 30.41
N MET A 16 4.07 -7.30 29.56
CA MET A 16 4.72 -8.61 29.31
C MET A 16 5.36 -9.23 30.55
N LYS A 17 5.80 -8.42 31.51
CA LYS A 17 6.33 -8.91 32.80
C LYS A 17 5.21 -9.30 33.77
N LEU A 18 4.02 -8.74 33.60
CA LEU A 18 2.90 -8.88 34.55
C LEU A 18 1.86 -9.91 34.10
N LYS A 19 1.86 -10.31 32.83
CA LYS A 19 0.89 -11.25 32.25
C LYS A 19 1.59 -12.51 31.75
N PRO A 20 0.96 -13.68 31.87
CA PRO A 20 1.54 -14.92 31.34
C PRO A 20 1.58 -14.90 29.80
N PRO A 21 2.52 -15.61 29.15
CA PRO A 21 2.64 -15.68 27.68
C PRO A 21 1.33 -16.05 26.95
N GLU A 22 0.53 -16.93 27.55
CA GLU A 22 -0.76 -17.39 27.00
C GLU A 22 -1.77 -16.26 26.84
N PHE A 23 -1.67 -15.21 27.67
CA PHE A 23 -2.50 -14.02 27.55
C PHE A 23 -2.21 -13.32 26.23
N PHE A 24 -0.95 -13.05 25.92
CA PHE A 24 -0.55 -12.33 24.70
C PHE A 24 -0.90 -13.09 23.44
N ARG A 25 -0.64 -14.41 23.42
CA ARG A 25 -1.03 -15.29 22.31
C ARG A 25 -2.52 -15.21 21.97
N LYS A 26 -3.38 -14.97 22.97
CA LYS A 26 -4.84 -14.87 22.79
C LYS A 26 -5.34 -13.44 22.57
N ALA A 27 -4.73 -12.46 23.23
CA ALA A 27 -5.21 -11.09 23.26
C ALA A 27 -4.66 -10.23 22.12
N VAL A 28 -3.43 -10.47 21.67
CA VAL A 28 -2.78 -9.66 20.64
C VAL A 28 -3.10 -10.24 19.27
N ARG A 29 -3.84 -9.45 18.48
CA ARG A 29 -4.24 -9.78 17.09
C ARG A 29 -3.62 -8.86 16.05
N HIS A 30 -3.31 -7.62 16.46
CA HIS A 30 -2.75 -6.57 15.62
C HIS A 30 -1.42 -6.13 16.22
N LEU A 31 -0.38 -6.03 15.39
CA LEU A 31 0.94 -5.57 15.81
C LEU A 31 1.55 -4.64 14.76
N ALA A 32 2.00 -3.46 15.19
CA ALA A 32 2.84 -2.60 14.38
C ALA A 32 4.27 -2.60 14.95
N VAL A 33 5.26 -2.83 14.09
CA VAL A 33 6.67 -2.89 14.46
C VAL A 33 7.44 -1.90 13.59
N GLY A 34 8.17 -1.00 14.21
CA GLY A 34 9.01 -0.02 13.52
C GLY A 34 10.14 0.47 14.42
N GLU A 35 11.15 1.10 13.82
CA GLU A 35 12.37 1.54 14.53
C GLU A 35 12.04 2.53 15.64
N ASP A 36 11.11 3.45 15.37
CA ASP A 36 10.60 4.42 16.35
C ASP A 36 9.84 3.76 17.51
N ALA A 37 9.38 2.52 17.34
CA ALA A 37 8.63 1.81 18.36
C ALA A 37 9.56 0.96 19.24
N CYS A 38 10.35 0.06 18.68
CA CYS A 38 11.13 -0.89 19.48
C CYS A 38 12.40 -1.36 18.79
N SER A 39 13.35 -1.90 19.57
CA SER A 39 14.55 -2.52 19.01
C SER A 39 14.23 -3.84 18.30
N MET A 40 15.09 -4.28 17.38
CA MET A 40 14.97 -5.60 16.73
C MET A 40 14.94 -6.77 17.73
N LYS A 41 15.63 -6.63 18.86
CA LYS A 41 15.62 -7.63 19.93
C LYS A 41 14.24 -7.71 20.58
N ASP A 42 13.65 -6.56 20.90
CA ASP A 42 12.35 -6.50 21.57
C ASP A 42 11.21 -6.93 20.64
N ALA A 43 11.26 -6.57 19.36
CA ALA A 43 10.32 -7.03 18.35
C ALA A 43 10.29 -8.56 18.23
N LYS A 44 11.46 -9.21 18.21
CA LYS A 44 11.55 -10.67 18.18
C LYS A 44 10.91 -11.30 19.41
N GLN A 45 11.19 -10.73 20.59
CA GLN A 45 10.58 -11.20 21.83
C GLN A 45 9.06 -11.02 21.83
N LEU A 46 8.56 -9.90 21.32
CA LEU A 46 7.13 -9.63 21.14
C LEU A 46 6.47 -10.67 20.23
N LEU A 47 7.05 -10.93 19.06
CA LEU A 47 6.52 -11.91 18.09
C LEU A 47 6.47 -13.32 18.65
N GLN A 48 7.51 -13.75 19.38
CA GLN A 48 7.54 -15.08 20.01
C GLN A 48 6.42 -15.28 21.04
N LEU A 49 5.99 -14.20 21.70
CA LEU A 49 4.90 -14.24 22.69
C LEU A 49 3.53 -14.08 22.03
N CYS A 50 3.46 -13.37 20.91
CA CYS A 50 2.22 -13.00 20.22
C CYS A 50 1.95 -13.89 18.98
N MET A 51 2.03 -15.21 19.12
CA MET A 51 1.83 -16.16 17.99
C MET A 51 0.42 -16.14 17.36
N GLY A 52 -0.53 -15.40 17.96
CA GLY A 52 -1.90 -15.28 17.47
C GLY A 52 -2.16 -14.01 16.66
N ILE A 53 -1.11 -13.33 16.18
CA ILE A 53 -1.23 -12.16 15.30
C ILE A 53 -1.85 -12.58 13.97
N ILE A 54 -2.79 -11.77 13.49
CA ILE A 54 -3.42 -11.89 12.17
C ILE A 54 -3.16 -10.66 11.30
N ASP A 55 -2.76 -9.55 11.91
CA ASP A 55 -2.55 -8.26 11.25
C ASP A 55 -1.22 -7.67 11.72
N ILE A 56 -0.30 -7.48 10.78
CA ILE A 56 1.03 -6.95 11.08
C ILE A 56 1.41 -5.83 10.13
N THR A 57 1.92 -4.74 10.70
CA THR A 57 2.59 -3.65 9.98
C THR A 57 4.07 -3.65 10.34
N VAL A 58 4.93 -3.61 9.34
CA VAL A 58 6.38 -3.72 9.47
C VAL A 58 7.06 -2.55 8.77
N ASP A 59 7.68 -1.68 9.54
CA ASP A 59 8.39 -0.51 9.04
C ASP A 59 9.75 -0.87 8.41
N TYR A 60 10.36 0.07 7.69
CA TYR A 60 11.57 -0.09 6.85
C TYR A 60 12.64 -0.99 7.50
N ASP A 61 13.08 -0.70 8.72
CA ASP A 61 14.20 -1.40 9.37
C ASP A 61 13.90 -2.84 9.79
N PHE A 62 12.61 -3.21 9.77
CA PHE A 62 12.14 -4.55 10.12
C PHE A 62 11.82 -5.41 8.90
N THR A 63 11.96 -4.88 7.70
CA THR A 63 11.71 -5.64 6.46
C THR A 63 12.89 -6.51 6.03
N SER A 64 13.94 -6.55 6.85
CA SER A 64 15.06 -7.47 6.70
C SER A 64 14.58 -8.94 6.63
N PRO A 65 15.21 -9.79 5.80
CA PRO A 65 14.93 -11.23 5.77
C PRO A 65 15.13 -11.93 7.10
N LYS A 66 15.90 -11.32 8.01
CA LYS A 66 16.04 -11.83 9.37
C LYS A 66 14.73 -11.78 10.15
N PHE A 67 13.76 -10.95 9.74
CA PHE A 67 12.47 -10.79 10.40
C PHE A 67 11.43 -11.80 9.91
N LEU A 68 11.41 -12.11 8.61
CA LEU A 68 10.39 -12.98 8.00
C LEU A 68 10.24 -14.36 8.67
N PRO A 69 11.32 -15.06 9.07
CA PRO A 69 11.19 -16.35 9.75
C PRO A 69 10.33 -16.31 11.02
N PHE A 70 10.24 -15.15 11.69
CA PHE A 70 9.45 -15.00 12.91
C PHE A 70 7.95 -14.90 12.65
N ILE A 71 7.55 -14.49 11.45
CA ILE A 71 6.13 -14.39 11.06
C ILE A 71 5.71 -15.47 10.07
N ALA A 72 6.65 -16.22 9.49
CA ALA A 72 6.40 -17.25 8.49
C ALA A 72 5.48 -18.38 8.97
N GLU A 73 5.54 -18.72 10.26
CA GLU A 73 4.68 -19.74 10.87
C GLU A 73 3.32 -19.20 11.34
N MET A 74 3.13 -17.88 11.29
CA MET A 74 1.89 -17.24 11.71
C MET A 74 0.88 -17.24 10.56
N ARG A 75 -0.40 -17.28 10.92
CA ARG A 75 -1.51 -17.15 9.96
C ARG A 75 -1.83 -15.68 9.74
N ILE A 76 -0.90 -14.95 9.10
CA ILE A 76 -1.07 -13.53 8.81
C ILE A 76 -2.10 -13.35 7.70
N GLU A 77 -3.15 -12.56 7.98
CA GLU A 77 -4.22 -12.23 7.05
C GLU A 77 -4.07 -10.82 6.49
N ARG A 78 -3.49 -9.90 7.27
CA ARG A 78 -3.22 -8.51 6.87
C ARG A 78 -1.75 -8.21 7.08
N LEU A 79 -1.09 -7.78 6.01
CA LEU A 79 0.34 -7.49 6.00
C LEU A 79 0.57 -6.14 5.35
N ALA A 80 1.12 -5.21 6.12
CA ALA A 80 1.59 -3.93 5.61
C ALA A 80 3.11 -3.88 5.76
N MET A 81 3.86 -3.72 4.68
CA MET A 81 5.33 -3.66 4.78
C MET A 81 6.02 -2.91 3.65
N ASN A 82 7.26 -2.52 3.94
CA ASN A 82 8.19 -2.08 2.92
C ASN A 82 8.79 -3.25 2.13
N LEU A 83 8.77 -3.20 0.79
CA LEU A 83 9.34 -4.28 -0.03
C LEU A 83 10.80 -4.07 -0.44
N LYS A 84 11.41 -2.91 -0.16
CA LYS A 84 12.78 -2.60 -0.61
C LYS A 84 13.80 -3.64 -0.13
N GLU A 85 13.77 -3.97 1.16
CA GLU A 85 14.69 -4.95 1.75
C GLU A 85 14.30 -6.39 1.38
N LEU A 86 13.06 -6.63 0.92
CA LEU A 86 12.67 -7.96 0.44
C LEU A 86 13.21 -8.23 -0.96
N SER A 87 13.28 -7.22 -1.83
CA SER A 87 13.81 -7.37 -3.19
C SER A 87 15.27 -7.78 -3.21
N GLU A 88 16.06 -7.20 -2.30
CA GLU A 88 17.50 -7.42 -2.26
C GLU A 88 17.88 -8.85 -1.83
N PHE A 89 16.97 -9.56 -1.17
CA PHE A 89 17.31 -10.84 -0.53
C PHE A 89 16.49 -12.03 -1.01
N LEU A 90 15.24 -11.83 -1.46
CA LEU A 90 14.37 -12.95 -1.80
C LEU A 90 14.18 -13.21 -3.28
N SER A 91 14.64 -12.35 -4.20
CA SER A 91 14.08 -12.37 -5.57
C SER A 91 12.55 -12.45 -5.46
N ILE A 92 11.98 -11.49 -4.73
CA ILE A 92 10.63 -11.50 -4.09
C ILE A 92 9.73 -12.65 -4.54
N ASN A 93 9.81 -13.79 -3.85
CA ASN A 93 8.92 -14.89 -4.14
C ASN A 93 7.64 -14.76 -3.30
N LEU A 94 6.61 -14.10 -3.85
CA LEU A 94 5.30 -14.04 -3.21
C LEU A 94 4.59 -15.39 -3.10
N ALA A 95 5.12 -16.46 -3.72
CA ALA A 95 4.66 -17.83 -3.44
C ALA A 95 5.19 -18.40 -2.12
N HIS A 96 5.98 -17.65 -1.34
CA HIS A 96 6.44 -18.09 -0.03
C HIS A 96 5.25 -18.40 0.90
N PRO A 97 5.28 -19.48 1.71
CA PRO A 97 4.16 -19.90 2.56
C PRO A 97 3.61 -18.82 3.49
N LEU A 98 4.44 -17.87 3.92
CA LEU A 98 4.04 -16.68 4.69
C LEU A 98 2.83 -15.95 4.07
N PHE A 99 2.78 -15.86 2.74
CA PHE A 99 1.74 -15.09 2.06
C PHE A 99 0.49 -15.90 1.73
N HIS A 100 0.48 -17.21 2.03
CA HIS A 100 -0.61 -18.11 1.65
C HIS A 100 -1.98 -17.69 2.20
N PHE A 101 -1.99 -17.11 3.41
CA PHE A 101 -3.21 -16.64 4.08
C PHE A 101 -3.45 -15.13 3.96
N VAL A 102 -2.57 -14.40 3.28
CA VAL A 102 -2.66 -12.94 3.19
C VAL A 102 -3.83 -12.56 2.30
N THR A 103 -4.79 -11.88 2.91
CA THR A 103 -5.99 -11.34 2.27
C THR A 103 -5.86 -9.84 1.99
N HIS A 104 -5.11 -9.12 2.82
CA HIS A 104 -4.83 -7.70 2.67
C HIS A 104 -3.33 -7.46 2.63
N LEU A 105 -2.85 -6.88 1.53
CA LEU A 105 -1.44 -6.57 1.34
C LEU A 105 -1.27 -5.08 1.04
N ASP A 106 -0.61 -4.37 1.95
CA ASP A 106 -0.27 -2.97 1.81
C ASP A 106 1.23 -2.85 1.60
N ILE A 107 1.62 -2.50 0.38
CA ILE A 107 3.03 -2.33 0.01
C ILE A 107 3.35 -0.85 0.04
N PHE A 108 4.39 -0.51 0.79
CA PHE A 108 4.97 0.81 0.74
C PHE A 108 6.46 0.80 0.33
N GLY A 109 6.99 1.94 -0.12
CA GLY A 109 8.41 2.09 -0.49
C GLY A 109 8.72 2.14 -1.98
N PHE A 110 9.90 2.69 -2.30
CA PHE A 110 10.20 3.24 -3.62
C PHE A 110 10.71 2.23 -4.67
N ALA A 111 11.42 1.18 -4.27
CA ALA A 111 12.33 0.49 -5.20
C ALA A 111 11.76 -0.76 -5.89
N ALA A 112 10.77 -1.46 -5.30
CA ALA A 112 10.48 -2.83 -5.70
C ALA A 112 9.09 -3.06 -6.34
N ILE A 113 8.20 -2.06 -6.34
CA ILE A 113 6.79 -2.32 -6.70
C ILE A 113 6.67 -2.92 -8.11
N ALA A 114 7.40 -2.38 -9.10
CA ALA A 114 7.34 -2.88 -10.47
C ALA A 114 7.81 -4.35 -10.61
N GLU A 115 8.74 -4.78 -9.76
CA GLU A 115 9.29 -6.14 -9.75
C GLU A 115 8.34 -7.15 -9.10
N VAL A 116 7.54 -6.71 -8.13
CA VAL A 116 6.64 -7.59 -7.37
C VAL A 116 5.27 -7.77 -8.00
N LEU A 117 4.80 -6.80 -8.77
CA LEU A 117 3.46 -6.86 -9.37
C LEU A 117 3.17 -8.15 -10.14
N PRO A 118 4.10 -8.72 -10.93
CA PRO A 118 3.87 -10.00 -11.60
C PRO A 118 3.59 -11.16 -10.63
N ASP A 119 4.11 -11.11 -9.42
CA ASP A 119 4.00 -12.19 -8.43
C ASP A 119 2.79 -12.03 -7.52
N VAL A 120 2.08 -10.90 -7.56
CA VAL A 120 0.84 -10.67 -6.79
C VAL A 120 -0.21 -11.72 -7.12
N ARG A 121 -0.25 -12.22 -8.37
CA ARG A 121 -1.14 -13.31 -8.80
C ARG A 121 -0.90 -14.65 -8.08
N LEU A 122 0.26 -14.80 -7.44
CA LEU A 122 0.63 -15.99 -6.69
C LEU A 122 0.01 -16.00 -5.28
N LEU A 123 -0.70 -14.94 -4.89
CA LEU A 123 -1.36 -14.79 -3.61
C LEU A 123 -2.80 -15.31 -3.66
N PRO A 124 -3.07 -16.57 -3.27
CA PRO A 124 -4.33 -17.23 -3.57
C PRO A 124 -5.53 -16.65 -2.80
N ALA A 125 -5.28 -16.02 -1.65
CA ALA A 125 -6.30 -15.47 -0.76
C ALA A 125 -6.46 -13.94 -0.89
N LEU A 126 -5.71 -13.28 -1.78
CA LEU A 126 -5.64 -11.82 -1.83
C LEU A 126 -6.98 -11.21 -2.30
N ILE A 127 -7.57 -10.39 -1.45
CA ILE A 127 -8.80 -9.63 -1.73
C ILE A 127 -8.56 -8.11 -1.70
N HIS A 128 -7.50 -7.64 -1.05
CA HIS A 128 -7.15 -6.23 -0.96
C HIS A 128 -5.67 -6.02 -1.27
N LEU A 129 -5.37 -5.13 -2.20
CA LEU A 129 -4.02 -4.66 -2.51
C LEU A 129 -3.96 -3.13 -2.41
N ALA A 130 -3.08 -2.59 -1.58
CA ALA A 130 -2.76 -1.16 -1.57
C ALA A 130 -1.29 -0.93 -1.92
N LEU A 131 -1.03 0.05 -2.79
CA LEU A 131 0.31 0.44 -3.20
C LEU A 131 0.51 1.94 -2.93
N ASP A 132 1.54 2.31 -2.17
CA ASP A 132 1.83 3.71 -1.84
C ASP A 132 2.51 4.51 -2.98
N ARG A 133 2.90 3.85 -4.08
CA ARG A 133 3.55 4.48 -5.25
C ARG A 133 2.80 4.26 -6.56
N TYR A 134 3.21 5.10 -7.50
CA TYR A 134 2.79 5.07 -8.89
C TYR A 134 3.19 3.75 -9.57
N ILE A 135 2.22 3.16 -10.27
CA ILE A 135 2.48 2.01 -11.14
C ILE A 135 2.07 2.31 -12.59
N PRO A 136 2.80 1.81 -13.60
CA PRO A 136 2.40 1.96 -14.99
C PRO A 136 1.01 1.36 -15.26
N ARG A 137 0.23 2.00 -16.14
CA ARG A 137 -1.15 1.57 -16.41
C ARG A 137 -1.27 0.11 -16.84
N LYS A 138 -0.35 -0.34 -17.70
CA LYS A 138 -0.30 -1.73 -18.16
C LYS A 138 -0.18 -2.72 -17.00
N ASN A 139 0.58 -2.37 -15.95
CA ASN A 139 0.79 -3.25 -14.79
C ASN A 139 -0.45 -3.27 -13.90
N ALA A 140 -1.10 -2.12 -13.69
CA ALA A 140 -2.37 -2.06 -12.94
C ALA A 140 -3.45 -2.96 -13.57
N LEU A 141 -3.60 -2.87 -14.90
CA LEU A 141 -4.55 -3.70 -15.63
C LEU A 141 -4.19 -5.19 -15.58
N ALA A 142 -2.90 -5.53 -15.66
CA ALA A 142 -2.43 -6.91 -15.52
C ALA A 142 -2.81 -7.49 -14.14
N VAL A 143 -2.58 -6.74 -13.05
CA VAL A 143 -2.98 -7.18 -11.70
C VAL A 143 -4.49 -7.44 -11.61
N LEU A 144 -5.32 -6.54 -12.14
CA LEU A 144 -6.78 -6.72 -12.10
C LEU A 144 -7.27 -7.91 -12.93
N ALA A 145 -6.58 -8.22 -14.03
CA ALA A 145 -6.89 -9.35 -14.91
C ALA A 145 -6.42 -10.69 -14.32
N GLU A 146 -5.25 -10.69 -13.68
CA GLU A 146 -4.59 -11.92 -13.18
C GLU A 146 -4.97 -12.26 -11.72
N CYS A 147 -5.61 -11.34 -11.00
CA CYS A 147 -6.07 -11.54 -9.62
C CYS A 147 -7.60 -11.50 -9.54
N PRO A 148 -8.32 -12.58 -9.93
CA PRO A 148 -9.78 -12.57 -10.00
C PRO A 148 -10.47 -12.44 -8.63
N HIS A 149 -9.80 -12.83 -7.55
CA HIS A 149 -10.32 -12.72 -6.18
C HIS A 149 -10.13 -11.33 -5.55
N LEU A 150 -9.30 -10.49 -6.17
CA LEU A 150 -9.09 -9.13 -5.71
C LEU A 150 -10.44 -8.42 -5.72
N SER A 151 -10.82 -7.83 -4.60
CA SER A 151 -12.07 -7.07 -4.39
C SER A 151 -11.80 -5.59 -4.26
N LEU A 152 -10.60 -5.21 -3.82
CA LEU A 152 -10.14 -3.83 -3.73
C LEU A 152 -8.68 -3.71 -4.19
N ALA A 153 -8.41 -2.77 -5.07
CA ALA A 153 -7.08 -2.35 -5.47
C ALA A 153 -6.96 -0.83 -5.29
N ALA A 154 -6.25 -0.40 -4.25
CA ALA A 154 -5.92 0.99 -3.96
C ALA A 154 -4.56 1.34 -4.57
N LEU A 155 -4.57 1.83 -5.81
CA LEU A 155 -3.35 2.07 -6.58
C LEU A 155 -3.16 3.57 -6.78
N LYS A 156 -1.96 4.08 -6.53
CA LYS A 156 -1.61 5.43 -6.96
C LYS A 156 -1.26 5.43 -8.44
N TRP A 157 -1.77 6.41 -9.18
CA TRP A 157 -1.52 6.54 -10.61
C TRP A 157 -1.02 7.94 -10.96
N HIS A 158 0.04 8.00 -11.76
CA HIS A 158 0.54 9.27 -12.27
C HIS A 158 -0.25 9.60 -13.54
N LEU A 159 -1.19 10.52 -13.42
CA LEU A 159 -1.98 10.98 -14.56
C LEU A 159 -1.63 12.43 -14.83
N SER A 160 -1.04 12.68 -16.01
CA SER A 160 -1.04 14.04 -16.55
C SER A 160 -2.48 14.48 -16.81
N HIS A 161 -2.73 15.79 -16.79
CA HIS A 161 -4.07 16.34 -17.01
C HIS A 161 -4.74 15.81 -18.28
N ARG A 162 -4.00 15.64 -19.38
CA ARG A 162 -4.51 15.11 -20.65
C ARG A 162 -4.96 13.65 -20.54
N ASN A 163 -4.28 12.86 -19.70
CA ASN A 163 -4.54 11.42 -19.53
C ASN A 163 -5.76 11.17 -18.64
N LEU A 164 -6.07 12.04 -17.66
CA LEU A 164 -7.29 11.94 -16.84
C LEU A 164 -8.57 11.97 -17.69
N TYR A 165 -8.67 12.91 -18.64
CA TYR A 165 -9.83 13.03 -19.52
C TYR A 165 -10.01 11.82 -20.43
N GLN A 166 -8.92 11.32 -21.01
CA GLN A 166 -8.95 10.11 -21.84
C GLN A 166 -9.29 8.88 -21.00
N MET A 167 -8.83 8.84 -19.74
CA MET A 167 -9.16 7.78 -18.80
C MET A 167 -10.61 7.76 -18.38
N ALA A 168 -11.24 8.89 -18.06
CA ALA A 168 -12.67 8.94 -17.76
C ALA A 168 -13.54 8.36 -18.90
N ARG A 169 -12.99 8.35 -20.13
CA ARG A 169 -13.62 7.77 -21.33
C ARG A 169 -13.22 6.32 -21.61
N THR A 170 -12.30 5.71 -20.86
CA THR A 170 -11.90 4.32 -21.09
C THR A 170 -12.75 3.34 -20.26
N PRO A 171 -13.40 2.32 -20.86
CA PRO A 171 -14.34 1.43 -20.17
C PRO A 171 -13.73 0.62 -19.01
N HIS A 172 -12.42 0.38 -19.03
CA HIS A 172 -11.74 -0.49 -18.07
C HIS A 172 -11.52 0.14 -16.69
N ILE A 173 -11.88 1.41 -16.49
CA ILE A 173 -11.76 2.10 -15.20
C ILE A 173 -13.02 1.94 -14.34
N TYR A 174 -14.10 1.40 -14.91
CA TYR A 174 -15.34 1.10 -14.17
C TYR A 174 -15.30 -0.26 -13.46
N ASP A 175 -14.13 -0.88 -13.31
CA ASP A 175 -14.00 -2.02 -12.43
C ASP A 175 -14.27 -1.54 -11.00
N VAL A 176 -15.38 -1.99 -10.41
CA VAL A 176 -15.83 -1.57 -9.06
C VAL A 176 -14.81 -1.91 -7.97
N ARG A 177 -13.86 -2.80 -8.28
CA ARG A 177 -12.77 -3.19 -7.39
C ARG A 177 -11.65 -2.15 -7.34
N PHE A 178 -11.70 -1.14 -8.22
CA PHE A 178 -10.60 -0.22 -8.43
C PHE A 178 -10.84 1.12 -7.74
N VAL A 179 -9.96 1.48 -6.81
CA VAL A 179 -9.94 2.80 -6.18
C VAL A 179 -8.63 3.50 -6.56
N ILE A 180 -8.75 4.58 -7.33
CA ILE A 180 -7.61 5.42 -7.69
C ILE A 180 -7.46 6.49 -6.62
N ALA A 181 -6.34 6.47 -5.90
CA ALA A 181 -5.89 7.63 -5.14
C ALA A 181 -5.03 8.51 -6.07
N VAL A 182 -5.50 9.71 -6.37
CA VAL A 182 -4.72 10.72 -7.10
C VAL A 182 -4.02 11.59 -6.05
N ASP A 183 -2.69 11.66 -6.11
CA ASP A 183 -1.87 12.34 -5.10
C ASP A 183 -2.10 13.87 -5.10
N GLU A 184 -2.13 14.45 -3.90
CA GLU A 184 -2.44 15.86 -3.62
C GLU A 184 -1.31 16.84 -3.97
N GLU A 185 -0.06 16.38 -4.13
CA GLU A 185 1.06 17.28 -4.49
C GLU A 185 0.81 18.04 -5.82
N HIS A 186 -0.03 17.48 -6.70
CA HIS A 186 -0.53 18.18 -7.90
C HIS A 186 -1.89 18.86 -7.68
N TRP A 187 -2.63 18.48 -6.65
CA TRP A 187 -3.94 19.04 -6.31
C TRP A 187 -3.83 20.45 -5.70
N GLY A 188 -2.79 20.72 -4.91
CA GLY A 188 -2.49 22.06 -4.38
C GLY A 188 -2.20 23.08 -5.50
N ASN A 189 -1.40 22.70 -6.50
CA ASN A 189 -1.16 23.51 -7.70
C ASN A 189 -2.43 23.63 -8.58
N TRP A 190 -3.23 22.55 -8.65
CA TRP A 190 -4.50 22.49 -9.38
C TRP A 190 -5.60 23.39 -8.78
N LEU A 191 -5.69 23.50 -7.45
CA LEU A 191 -6.63 24.42 -6.77
C LEU A 191 -6.14 25.88 -6.77
N ALA A 192 -4.83 26.09 -6.71
CA ALA A 192 -4.24 27.42 -6.76
C ALA A 192 -4.23 28.04 -8.17
N GLY A 193 -4.55 27.24 -9.21
CA GLY A 193 -4.48 27.69 -10.60
C GLY A 193 -3.06 27.96 -11.09
N THR A 194 -2.04 27.53 -10.35
CA THR A 194 -0.64 27.67 -10.72
C THR A 194 -0.32 26.62 -11.77
N ARG A 195 -0.03 27.09 -12.99
CA ARG A 195 0.41 26.20 -14.08
C ARG A 195 1.79 25.65 -13.71
N GLU A 196 2.00 24.35 -13.96
CA GLU A 196 3.35 23.82 -14.14
C GLU A 196 4.04 24.63 -15.26
N GLY A 197 4.83 25.63 -14.88
CA GLY A 197 5.37 26.64 -15.80
C GLY A 197 5.76 27.98 -15.16
N ASP A 198 5.30 28.29 -13.94
CA ASP A 198 5.72 29.52 -13.24
C ASP A 198 7.10 29.43 -12.57
N GLN A 199 7.82 28.31 -12.75
CA GLN A 199 9.27 28.30 -12.64
C GLN A 199 9.89 28.54 -14.02
N PRO A 200 10.86 29.47 -14.15
CA PRO A 200 11.37 29.92 -15.43
C PRO A 200 12.14 28.80 -16.11
N THR A 201 11.46 28.07 -16.99
CA THR A 201 12.09 27.15 -17.94
C THR A 201 11.59 27.47 -19.34
N THR A 202 12.52 27.43 -20.27
CA THR A 202 12.47 27.90 -21.66
C THR A 202 11.22 27.47 -22.45
N PRO A 203 10.75 28.30 -23.41
CA PRO A 203 9.46 28.08 -24.08
C PRO A 203 9.55 26.94 -25.09
N HIS A 204 8.70 25.92 -24.90
CA HIS A 204 8.23 25.07 -25.98
C HIS A 204 6.77 25.44 -26.30
N SER A 205 6.55 25.81 -27.56
CA SER A 205 5.24 26.06 -28.13
C SER A 205 4.57 24.74 -28.49
N ASP A 206 3.40 24.47 -27.92
CA ASP A 206 2.40 23.57 -28.50
C ASP A 206 1.01 24.00 -28.05
N SER A 207 0.15 24.20 -29.04
CA SER A 207 -1.24 24.62 -28.95
C SER A 207 -2.20 23.45 -28.67
N ASP A 208 -3.33 23.79 -28.05
CA ASP A 208 -4.61 23.05 -28.01
C ASP A 208 -4.73 21.76 -27.17
N SER A 209 -5.26 21.93 -25.94
CA SER A 209 -6.55 21.32 -25.53
C SER A 209 -6.92 21.79 -24.11
N SER A 210 -7.72 22.86 -23.97
CA SER A 210 -8.30 23.26 -22.68
C SER A 210 -9.61 22.53 -22.45
N ALA A 211 -9.54 21.27 -22.02
CA ALA A 211 -10.72 20.64 -21.45
C ALA A 211 -11.07 21.38 -20.15
N SER A 212 -12.32 21.85 -20.04
CA SER A 212 -12.72 22.78 -18.98
C SER A 212 -12.79 22.05 -17.63
N MET A 213 -12.41 22.73 -16.55
CA MET A 213 -12.45 22.19 -15.18
C MET A 213 -13.80 21.58 -14.80
N ASP A 214 -14.89 22.08 -15.39
CA ASP A 214 -16.23 21.55 -15.18
C ASP A 214 -16.43 20.17 -15.84
N GLU A 215 -15.81 19.90 -16.98
CA GLU A 215 -15.86 18.58 -17.62
C GLU A 215 -15.13 17.52 -16.79
N LEU A 216 -14.02 17.87 -16.13
CA LEU A 216 -13.29 16.97 -15.23
C LEU A 216 -14.09 16.67 -13.96
N ARG A 217 -14.66 17.70 -13.33
CA ARG A 217 -15.52 17.55 -12.14
C ARG A 217 -16.73 16.68 -12.45
N HIS A 218 -17.35 16.88 -13.61
CA HIS A 218 -18.43 16.01 -14.07
C HIS A 218 -17.95 14.59 -14.41
N GLY A 219 -16.72 14.40 -14.87
CA GLY A 219 -16.12 13.07 -15.08
C GLY A 219 -15.92 12.31 -13.78
N ILE A 220 -15.32 12.96 -12.78
CA ILE A 220 -15.07 12.40 -11.45
C ILE A 220 -16.38 12.14 -10.71
N ALA A 221 -17.33 13.08 -10.72
CA ALA A 221 -18.65 12.92 -10.11
C ALA A 221 -19.44 11.76 -10.75
N ARG A 222 -19.33 11.57 -12.08
CA ARG A 222 -19.91 10.40 -12.76
C ARG A 222 -19.23 9.10 -12.35
N LEU A 223 -17.92 9.11 -12.16
CA LEU A 223 -17.16 7.95 -11.65
C LEU A 223 -17.68 7.54 -10.26
N PHE A 224 -17.78 8.50 -9.33
CA PHE A 224 -18.29 8.24 -7.99
C PHE A 224 -19.77 7.84 -7.98
N SER A 225 -20.61 8.47 -8.82
CA SER A 225 -22.03 8.12 -8.93
C SER A 225 -22.24 6.70 -9.46
N ALA A 226 -21.44 6.26 -10.45
CA ALA A 226 -21.51 4.90 -10.99
C ALA A 226 -21.12 3.83 -9.96
N LEU A 227 -20.26 4.16 -8.99
CA LEU A 227 -19.88 3.29 -7.88
C LEU A 227 -21.00 3.13 -6.84
N HIS A 228 -21.99 4.02 -6.79
CA HIS A 228 -23.07 4.02 -5.79
C HIS A 228 -24.41 3.47 -6.31
N THR A 229 -24.52 3.14 -7.59
CA THR A 229 -25.75 2.66 -8.25
C THR A 229 -25.81 1.13 -8.44
N LYS A 230 -25.05 0.36 -7.68
CA LYS A 230 -25.11 -1.12 -7.69
C LYS A 230 -25.27 -1.69 -6.30
#